data_AF-A0A963TWT3-F1
#
_entry.id   AF-A0A963TWT3-F1
#
_cell.length_a   1.000
_cell.length_b   1.000
_cell.length_c   1.000
_cell.angle_alpha   90.00
_cell.angle_beta   90.00
_cell.angle_gamma   90.00
#
_symmetry.space_group_name_H-M   'P 1'
#
loop_
_entity.id
_entity.type
_entity.pdbx_description
1 polymer ?
#
loop_
_entity_poly.entity_id
_entity_poly.type
_entity_poly.pdbx_seq_one_letter_code
_entity_poly.pdbx_strand_id
1 'polypeptide(L)'
;MKSLFDALMIMLNVVWFVMIAHIIMSWLISFQVLNTRQPLVAQLWYGLNRLLEPIYAPIRRFLPQTPGLDLAPLVAFVILLILQRVLINNAGFFYSY
;
A
#
# COMPACT_ATOMS: atom_id res chain seq x y z
N MET A 1 -6.42 -17.80 19.95
CA MET A 1 -7.15 -16.78 19.14
C MET A 1 -6.69 -16.75 17.66
N LYS A 2 -6.74 -17.88 16.95
CA LYS A 2 -6.25 -17.97 15.56
C LYS A 2 -7.02 -17.10 14.57
N SER A 3 -8.34 -17.02 14.69
CA SER A 3 -9.20 -16.26 13.78
C SER A 3 -8.88 -14.76 13.77
N LEU A 4 -8.48 -14.19 14.91
CA LEU A 4 -8.06 -12.78 15.00
C LEU A 4 -6.77 -12.53 14.22
N PHE A 5 -5.78 -13.41 14.39
CA PHE A 5 -4.54 -13.35 13.62
C PHE A 5 -4.82 -13.43 12.12
N ASP A 6 -5.65 -14.39 11.70
CA ASP A 6 -6.01 -14.56 10.30
C ASP A 6 -6.73 -13.33 9.74
N ALA A 7 -7.66 -12.73 10.50
CA ALA A 7 -8.37 -11.52 10.09
C ALA A 7 -7.41 -10.33 9.89
N LEU A 8 -6.48 -10.11 10.82
CA LEU A 8 -5.46 -9.07 10.70
C LEU A 8 -4.54 -9.32 9.48
N MET A 9 -4.14 -10.57 9.26
CA MET A 9 -3.31 -10.93 8.12
C MET A 9 -4.02 -10.69 6.79
N ILE A 10 -5.32 -11.03 6.71
CA ILE A 10 -6.15 -10.75 5.53
C ILE A 10 -6.21 -9.24 5.27
N MET A 11 -6.44 -8.43 6.30
CA MET A 11 -6.47 -6.97 6.14
C MET A 11 -5.15 -6.44 5.59
N LEU A 12 -4.01 -6.87 6.17
CA LEU A 12 -2.68 -6.46 5.69
C LEU A 12 -2.43 -6.93 4.25
N ASN A 13 -2.88 -8.13 3.88
CA ASN A 13 -2.75 -8.65 2.51
C ASN A 13 -3.62 -7.88 1.50
N VAL A 14 -4.81 -7.43 1.90
CA VAL A 14 -5.64 -6.56 1.06
C VAL A 14 -4.96 -5.22 0.83
N VAL A 15 -4.42 -4.60 1.89
CA VAL A 15 -3.67 -3.35 1.74
C VAL A 15 -2.43 -3.56 0.85
N TRP A 16 -1.69 -4.65 1.05
CA TRP A 16 -0.56 -5.04 0.20
C TRP A 16 -0.96 -5.11 -1.28
N PHE A 17 -2.07 -5.78 -1.59
CA PHE A 17 -2.55 -5.92 -2.97
C PHE A 17 -2.90 -4.57 -3.59
N VAL A 18 -3.63 -3.72 -2.86
CA VAL A 18 -4.02 -2.37 -3.34
C VAL A 18 -2.78 -1.50 -3.58
N MET A 19 -1.78 -1.59 -2.69
CA MET A 19 -0.52 -0.87 -2.84
C MET A 19 0.29 -1.35 -4.05
N ILE A 20 0.37 -2.67 -4.28
CA ILE A 20 1.00 -3.23 -5.48
C ILE A 20 0.28 -2.74 -6.75
N ALA A 21 -1.06 -2.76 -6.76
CA ALA A 21 -1.83 -2.26 -7.89
C ALA A 21 -1.54 -0.77 -8.16
N HIS A 22 -1.42 0.04 -7.12
CA HIS A 22 -1.05 1.45 -7.23
C HIS A 22 0.38 1.65 -7.77
N ILE A 23 1.37 0.92 -7.27
CA ILE A 23 2.77 1.00 -7.74
C ILE A 23 2.87 0.58 -9.22
N ILE A 24 2.23 -0.53 -9.60
CA ILE A 24 2.19 -0.99 -10.99
C ILE A 24 1.52 0.06 -11.87
N MET A 25 0.35 0.59 -11.49
CA MET A 25 -0.32 1.67 -12.22
C MET A 25 0.58 2.90 -12.37
N SER A 26 1.30 3.29 -11.31
CA SER A 26 2.25 4.41 -11.35
C SER A 26 3.34 4.19 -12.40
N TRP A 27 3.94 2.99 -12.46
CA TRP A 27 4.93 2.67 -13.49
C TRP A 27 4.34 2.62 -14.88
N LEU A 28 3.17 2.00 -15.05
CA LEU A 28 2.50 1.94 -16.35
C LEU A 28 2.17 3.34 -16.89
N ILE A 29 1.74 4.26 -16.04
CA ILE A 29 1.50 5.67 -16.42
C ILE A 29 2.83 6.38 -16.71
N SER A 30 3.84 6.20 -15.86
CA SER A 30 5.15 6.85 -16.03
C SER A 30 5.85 6.42 -17.33
N PHE A 31 5.78 5.14 -17.69
CA PHE A 31 6.32 4.59 -18.93
C PHE A 31 5.41 4.82 -20.15
N GLN A 32 4.35 5.65 -20.02
CA GLN A 32 3.41 5.96 -21.09
C GLN A 32 2.68 4.73 -21.67
N VAL A 33 2.62 3.62 -20.91
CA VAL A 33 1.86 2.42 -21.29
C VAL A 33 0.36 2.65 -21.11
N LEU A 34 -0.03 3.34 -20.02
CA LEU A 34 -1.39 3.75 -19.75
C LEU A 34 -1.54 5.27 -19.84
N ASN A 35 -2.63 5.71 -20.50
CA ASN A 35 -2.91 7.12 -20.66
C ASN A 35 -4.01 7.57 -19.71
N THR A 36 -3.68 8.46 -18.77
CA THR A 36 -4.63 9.03 -17.79
C THR A 36 -5.70 9.93 -18.41
N ARG A 37 -5.59 10.26 -19.71
CA ARG A 37 -6.68 10.94 -20.44
C ARG A 37 -7.86 10.02 -20.72
N GLN A 38 -7.66 8.70 -20.66
CA GLN A 38 -8.74 7.73 -20.81
C GLN A 38 -9.58 7.69 -19.51
N PRO A 39 -10.91 7.88 -19.58
CA PRO A 39 -11.75 8.02 -18.38
C PRO A 39 -11.62 6.85 -17.40
N LEU A 40 -11.50 5.61 -17.90
CA LEU A 40 -11.35 4.43 -17.07
C LEU A 40 -10.02 4.41 -16.29
N VAL A 41 -8.90 4.69 -16.98
CA VAL A 41 -7.57 4.76 -16.36
C VAL A 41 -7.52 5.87 -15.33
N ALA A 42 -8.09 7.04 -15.66
CA ALA A 42 -8.21 8.17 -14.75
C ALA A 42 -8.98 7.79 -13.48
N GLN A 43 -10.18 7.19 -13.63
CA GLN A 43 -11.01 6.80 -12.50
C GLN A 43 -10.32 5.78 -11.59
N LEU A 44 -9.67 4.77 -12.16
CA LEU A 44 -8.89 3.79 -11.40
C LEU A 44 -7.72 4.47 -10.67
N TRP A 45 -6.97 5.33 -11.37
CA TRP A 45 -5.85 6.06 -10.79
C TRP A 45 -6.29 6.96 -9.62
N TYR A 46 -7.34 7.76 -9.81
CA TYR A 46 -7.88 8.62 -8.75
C TYR A 46 -8.49 7.82 -7.61
N GLY A 47 -9.16 6.71 -7.91
CA GLY A 47 -9.70 5.80 -6.90
C GLY A 47 -8.60 5.21 -6.02
N LEU A 48 -7.55 4.66 -6.62
CA LEU A 48 -6.40 4.11 -5.90
C LEU A 48 -5.69 5.17 -5.06
N ASN A 49 -5.42 6.35 -5.62
CA ASN A 49 -4.81 7.44 -4.85
C ASN A 49 -5.69 7.86 -3.67
N ARG A 50 -6.99 8.04 -3.86
CA ARG A 50 -7.89 8.44 -2.77
C ARG A 50 -7.99 7.38 -1.66
N LEU A 51 -7.95 6.11 -2.02
CA LEU A 51 -7.95 5.01 -1.04
C LEU A 51 -6.66 4.97 -0.22
N LEU A 52 -5.52 5.29 -0.83
CA LEU A 52 -4.21 5.20 -0.20
C LEU A 52 -3.75 6.52 0.43
N GLU A 53 -4.36 7.66 0.09
CA GLU A 53 -4.02 8.99 0.62
C GLU A 53 -4.01 9.05 2.15
N PRO A 54 -4.94 8.42 2.91
CA PRO A 54 -4.89 8.41 4.37
C PRO A 54 -3.62 7.75 4.92
N ILE A 55 -3.03 6.80 4.18
CA ILE A 55 -1.79 6.09 4.55
C ILE A 55 -0.58 6.90 4.06
N TYR A 56 -0.63 7.43 2.84
CA TYR A 56 0.50 8.10 2.21
C TYR A 56 0.71 9.54 2.70
N ALA A 57 -0.35 10.30 2.97
CA ALA A 57 -0.24 11.70 3.38
C ALA A 57 0.53 11.89 4.70
N PRO A 58 0.32 11.08 5.76
CA PRO A 58 1.15 11.15 6.96
C PRO A 58 2.61 10.82 6.67
N ILE A 59 2.88 9.79 5.86
CA ILE A 59 4.25 9.37 5.52
C ILE A 59 4.97 10.47 4.75
N ARG A 60 4.28 11.11 3.78
CA ARG A 60 4.83 12.20 2.98
C ARG A 60 5.27 13.40 3.83
N ARG A 61 4.66 13.62 5.01
CA ARG A 61 5.07 14.70 5.94
C ARG A 61 6.43 14.43 6.61
N PHE A 62 6.84 13.17 6.71
CA PHE A 62 8.13 12.78 7.29
C PHE A 62 9.23 12.63 6.23
N LEU A 63 8.86 12.65 4.94
CA LEU A 63 9.82 12.52 3.85
C LEU A 63 10.30 13.89 3.37
N PRO A 64 11.58 14.01 2.94
CA PRO A 64 12.06 15.21 2.27
C PRO A 64 11.26 15.42 0.98
N GLN A 65 11.05 16.68 0.59
CA GLN A 65 10.35 17.02 -0.65
C GLN A 65 11.20 16.60 -1.85
N THR A 66 10.84 15.50 -2.49
CA THR A 66 11.48 14.99 -3.71
C THR A 66 10.76 15.50 -4.95
N PRO A 67 11.40 16.31 -5.82
CA PRO A 67 10.78 16.76 -7.06
C PRO A 67 10.50 15.59 -7.99
N GLY A 68 9.25 15.48 -8.49
CA GLY A 68 8.88 14.52 -9.53
C GLY A 68 8.82 13.05 -9.12
N LEU A 69 9.12 12.71 -7.86
CA LEU A 69 9.05 11.34 -7.35
C LEU A 69 8.35 11.33 -5.99
N ASP A 70 7.25 10.59 -5.88
CA ASP A 70 6.62 10.33 -4.60
C ASP A 70 7.20 9.05 -3.98
N LEU A 71 7.98 9.22 -2.90
CA LEU A 71 8.56 8.11 -2.16
C LEU A 71 7.62 7.51 -1.12
N ALA A 72 6.48 8.16 -0.83
CA ALA A 72 5.54 7.69 0.18
C ALA A 72 5.02 6.26 -0.07
N PRO A 73 4.65 5.85 -1.31
CA PRO A 73 4.21 4.49 -1.59
C PRO A 73 5.25 3.43 -1.24
N LEU A 74 6.54 3.68 -1.53
CA LEU A 74 7.62 2.75 -1.24
C LEU A 74 7.83 2.59 0.26
N VAL A 75 7.86 3.71 0.98
CA VAL A 75 8.04 3.71 2.45
C VAL A 75 6.85 3.04 3.14
N ALA A 76 5.63 3.36 2.71
CA ALA A 76 4.42 2.70 3.17
C ALA A 76 4.48 1.18 2.96
N PHE A 77 5.01 0.75 1.81
CA PHE A 77 5.11 -0.66 1.46
C PHE A 77 6.09 -1.39 2.39
N VAL A 78 7.24 -0.78 2.67
CA VAL A 78 8.20 -1.30 3.64
C VAL A 78 7.59 -1.41 5.03
N ILE A 79 6.87 -0.38 5.50
CA ILE A 79 6.16 -0.42 6.80
C ILE A 79 5.17 -1.58 6.83
N LEU A 80 4.40 -1.77 5.76
CA LEU A 80 3.43 -2.86 5.67
C LEU A 80 4.10 -4.24 5.73
N LEU A 81 5.23 -4.44 5.04
CA LEU A 81 5.99 -5.70 5.12
C LEU A 81 6.52 -5.95 6.54
N ILE A 82 6.99 -4.91 7.21
CA ILE A 82 7.42 -5.00 8.62
C ILE A 82 6.23 -5.40 9.49
N LEU A 83 5.06 -4.79 9.32
CA LEU A 83 3.85 -5.13 10.09
C LEU A 83 3.44 -6.59 9.88
N GLN A 84 3.45 -7.08 8.64
CA GLN A 84 3.20 -8.49 8.34
C GLN A 84 4.21 -9.40 9.05
N ARG A 85 5.50 -9.08 8.98
CA ARG A 85 6.55 -9.89 9.59
C ARG A 85 6.47 -9.88 11.11
N VAL A 86 6.19 -8.74 11.73
CA VAL A 86 5.97 -8.62 13.17
C VAL A 86 4.78 -9.47 13.59
N LEU A 87 3.67 -9.42 12.85
CA LEU A 87 2.49 -10.23 13.15
C LEU A 87 2.80 -11.73 13.09
N ILE A 88 3.47 -12.19 12.02
CA ILE A 88 3.89 -13.60 11.85
C ILE A 88 4.84 -14.05 12.96
N ASN A 89 5.86 -13.24 13.28
CA ASN A 89 6.83 -13.60 14.31
C ASN A 89 6.17 -13.72 15.70
N ASN A 90 5.15 -12.91 15.97
CA ASN A 90 4.37 -12.97 17.21
C ASN A 90 3.17 -13.91 17.12
N ALA A 91 3.05 -14.72 16.06
CA ALA A 91 1.91 -15.61 15.88
C ALA A 91 1.78 -16.63 17.04
N GLY A 92 2.90 -17.00 17.67
CA GLY A 92 2.92 -17.86 18.87
C GLY A 92 1.99 -17.35 19.99
N PHE A 93 1.89 -16.03 20.19
CA PHE A 93 0.96 -15.43 21.16
C PHE A 93 -0.52 -15.69 20.81
N PHE A 94 -0.86 -15.75 19.51
CA PHE A 94 -2.24 -15.98 19.06
C PHE A 94 -2.61 -17.47 19.06
N TYR A 95 -1.61 -18.35 19.00
CA TYR A 95 -1.77 -19.81 19.04
C TYR A 95 -1.65 -20.41 20.44
N SER A 96 -1.00 -19.72 21.39
CA SER A 96 -0.77 -20.22 22.75
C SER A 96 -1.97 -20.10 23.70
N TYR A 97 -3.10 -19.55 23.23
CA TYR A 97 -4.37 -19.44 23.96
C TYR A 97 -5.54 -19.93 23.11
#